data_AF-A0A101H2T4-F1
#
_entry.id   AF-A0A101H2T4-F1
#
_cell.length_a   1.000
_cell.length_b   1.000
_cell.length_c   1.000
_cell.angle_alpha   90.00
_cell.angle_beta   90.00
_cell.angle_gamma   90.00
#
_symmetry.space_group_name_H-M   'P 1'
#
loop_
_entity.id
_entity.type
_entity.pdbx_description
1 polymer ?
#
loop_
_entity_poly.entity_id
_entity_poly.type
_entity_poly.pdbx_seq_one_letter_code
_entity_poly.pdbx_strand_id
1 'polypeptide(L)'
;MLHRTKADQVAPVYTQFIQKYPDVYTLAEADPSEVRQVTEHLGLHWRSGHFIEAAKYVVEHYQGRFPDDDSQLQAIPGVGEYVSSAIITVCYERPHRVVDANIARFINRFFGLHLSGEIRRKKAILELADVLFNVNKPGQLLFAVLDFSAAICRSKNPLHLDCPLRAKCKYYREKAQPAAAAGR
;
A
#
# COMPACT_ATOMS: atom_id res chain seq x y z
N MET A 1 8.67 3.55 3.78
CA MET A 1 9.14 2.78 4.96
C MET A 1 8.33 1.50 5.24
N LEU A 2 7.01 1.46 5.01
CA LEU A 2 6.13 0.30 5.29
C LEU A 2 6.35 -0.96 4.43
N HIS A 3 7.37 -0.99 3.58
CA HIS A 3 7.60 -2.12 2.69
C HIS A 3 8.30 -3.26 3.44
N ARG A 4 7.53 -4.31 3.75
CA ARG A 4 7.92 -5.50 4.55
C ARG A 4 8.21 -5.22 6.02
N THR A 5 7.79 -4.06 6.53
CA THR A 5 7.95 -3.67 7.94
C THR A 5 6.58 -3.26 8.47
N LYS A 6 6.26 -3.65 9.71
CA LYS A 6 4.95 -3.35 10.29
C LYS A 6 4.83 -1.86 10.66
N ALA A 7 3.60 -1.35 10.68
CA ALA A 7 3.34 0.07 10.91
C ALA A 7 3.78 0.55 12.32
N ASP A 8 3.57 -0.28 13.34
CA ASP A 8 4.01 -0.05 14.73
C ASP A 8 5.54 0.13 14.84
N GLN A 9 6.31 -0.64 14.07
CA GLN A 9 7.76 -0.52 13.99
C GLN A 9 8.20 0.71 13.18
N VAL A 10 7.47 1.06 12.13
CA VAL A 10 7.79 2.19 11.25
C VAL A 10 7.47 3.53 11.90
N ALA A 11 6.39 3.63 12.68
CA ALA A 11 5.91 4.89 13.25
C ALA A 11 7.01 5.73 13.95
N PRO A 12 7.76 5.21 14.94
CA PRO A 12 8.78 6.01 15.62
C PRO A 12 9.92 6.44 14.68
N VAL A 13 10.34 5.57 13.77
CA VAL A 13 11.40 5.87 12.79
C VAL A 13 10.95 6.93 11.79
N TYR A 14 9.71 6.84 11.31
CA TYR A 14 9.13 7.83 10.40
C TYR A 14 9.04 9.21 11.06
N THR A 15 8.60 9.27 12.32
CA THR A 15 8.55 10.52 13.08
C THR A 15 9.93 11.17 13.20
N GLN A 16 10.95 10.40 13.60
CA GLN A 16 12.33 10.90 13.67
C GLN A 16 12.84 11.35 12.30
N PHE A 17 12.54 10.59 11.25
CA PHE A 17 12.99 10.86 9.89
C PHE A 17 12.43 12.18 9.36
N ILE A 18 11.12 12.42 9.48
CA ILE A 18 10.49 13.66 9.00
C ILE A 18 10.89 14.86 9.87
N GLN A 19 11.17 14.67 11.16
CA GLN A 19 11.73 15.74 11.99
C GLN A 19 13.13 16.15 11.54
N LYS A 20 13.97 15.19 11.15
CA LYS A 20 15.34 15.46 10.68
C LYS A 20 15.37 15.96 9.23
N TYR A 21 14.51 15.44 8.37
CA TYR A 21 14.40 15.78 6.95
C TYR A 21 12.96 16.25 6.64
N PRO A 22 12.62 17.50 6.99
CA PRO A 22 11.25 18.02 6.89
C PRO A 22 10.78 18.23 5.44
N ASP A 23 11.70 18.36 4.50
CA ASP A 23 11.42 18.54 3.08
C ASP A 23 12.39 17.75 2.20
N VAL A 24 12.07 17.69 0.90
CA VAL A 24 12.83 16.93 -0.09
C VAL A 24 14.21 17.53 -0.37
N TYR A 25 14.40 18.85 -0.18
CA TYR A 25 15.69 19.50 -0.37
C TYR A 25 16.67 19.09 0.74
N THR A 26 16.22 19.14 1.98
CA THR A 26 16.99 18.71 3.15
C THR A 26 17.35 17.23 3.04
N LEU A 27 16.46 16.38 2.53
CA LEU A 27 16.75 14.97 2.29
C LEU A 27 17.74 14.76 1.12
N ALA A 28 17.68 15.57 0.08
CA ALA A 28 18.58 15.48 -1.08
C ALA A 28 20.04 15.81 -0.72
N GLU A 29 20.25 16.68 0.28
CA GLU A 29 21.57 17.05 0.80
C GLU A 29 22.05 16.16 1.96
N ALA A 30 21.23 15.21 2.41
CA ALA A 30 21.54 14.39 3.58
C ALA A 30 22.76 13.48 3.37
N ASP A 31 23.53 13.29 4.45
CA ASP A 31 24.61 12.29 4.47
C ASP A 31 24.01 10.87 4.44
N PRO A 32 24.41 10.01 3.47
CA PRO A 32 23.95 8.63 3.39
C PRO A 32 24.14 7.81 4.68
N SER A 33 25.19 8.09 5.44
CA SER A 33 25.47 7.42 6.71
C SER A 33 24.45 7.77 7.80
N GLU A 34 24.00 9.03 7.85
CA GLU A 34 22.99 9.49 8.79
C GLU A 34 21.60 8.95 8.43
N VAL A 35 21.23 8.96 7.16
CA VAL A 35 19.97 8.35 6.68
C VAL A 35 19.96 6.85 6.99
N ARG A 36 21.10 6.18 6.85
CA ARG A 36 21.25 4.76 7.22
C ARG A 36 21.05 4.54 8.73
N GLN A 37 21.64 5.38 9.58
CA GLN A 37 21.50 5.28 11.03
C GLN A 37 20.04 5.44 11.47
N VAL A 38 19.28 6.36 10.88
CA VAL A 38 17.86 6.53 11.20
C VAL A 38 17.03 5.32 10.76
N THR A 39 17.38 4.71 9.62
CA THR A 39 16.55 3.65 9.00
C THR A 39 16.99 2.21 9.31
N GLU A 40 18.10 2.02 10.02
CA GLU A 40 18.69 0.70 10.28
C GLU A 40 17.75 -0.26 11.00
N HIS A 41 16.99 0.24 11.97
CA HIS A 41 16.04 -0.52 12.79
C HIS A 41 14.91 -1.16 11.98
N LEU A 42 14.67 -0.66 10.75
CA LEU A 42 13.65 -1.20 9.85
C LEU A 42 14.18 -2.31 8.94
N GLY A 43 15.48 -2.66 9.04
CA GLY A 43 16.13 -3.61 8.13
C GLY A 43 16.29 -3.07 6.71
N LEU A 44 16.28 -1.74 6.55
CA LEU A 44 16.27 -1.04 5.27
C LEU A 44 17.65 -0.58 4.80
N HIS A 45 18.72 -1.22 5.28
CA HIS A 45 20.11 -0.78 5.04
C HIS A 45 20.51 -0.57 3.57
N TRP A 46 19.88 -1.28 2.63
CA TRP A 46 20.12 -1.11 1.19
C TRP A 46 19.20 -0.07 0.52
N ARG A 47 18.15 0.38 1.21
CA ARG A 47 17.19 1.38 0.71
C ARG A 47 17.45 2.77 1.25
N SER A 48 18.33 2.94 2.23
CA SER A 48 18.66 4.27 2.76
C SER A 48 19.17 5.20 1.64
N GLY A 49 19.98 4.68 0.71
CA GLY A 49 20.43 5.40 -0.49
C GLY A 49 19.28 5.80 -1.42
N HIS A 50 18.28 4.94 -1.60
CA HIS A 50 17.14 5.24 -2.48
C HIS A 50 16.33 6.46 -2.02
N PHE A 51 16.27 6.76 -0.72
CA PHE A 51 15.59 7.96 -0.24
C PHE A 51 16.29 9.23 -0.72
N ILE A 52 17.62 9.26 -0.64
CA ILE A 52 18.44 10.39 -1.09
C ILE A 52 18.39 10.48 -2.62
N GLU A 53 18.52 9.36 -3.32
CA GLU A 53 18.44 9.31 -4.79
C GLU A 53 17.10 9.81 -5.31
N ALA A 54 15.99 9.36 -4.72
CA ALA A 54 14.66 9.84 -5.06
C ALA A 54 14.52 11.35 -4.78
N ALA A 55 15.02 11.81 -3.64
CA ALA A 55 14.96 13.23 -3.28
C ALA A 55 15.76 14.10 -4.26
N LYS A 56 17.00 13.71 -4.57
CA LYS A 56 17.84 14.38 -5.58
C LYS A 56 17.16 14.43 -6.94
N TYR A 57 16.63 13.30 -7.40
CA TYR A 57 15.90 13.22 -8.66
C TYR A 57 14.72 14.19 -8.71
N VAL A 58 13.93 14.27 -7.63
CA VAL A 58 12.78 15.18 -7.54
C VAL A 58 13.21 16.65 -7.50
N VAL A 59 14.31 16.97 -6.83
CA VAL A 59 14.89 18.32 -6.82
C VAL A 59 15.37 18.73 -8.21
N GLU A 60 16.16 17.86 -8.87
CA GLU A 60 16.79 18.13 -10.17
C GLU A 60 15.78 18.20 -11.32
N HIS A 61 14.84 17.25 -11.39
CA HIS A 61 13.93 17.13 -12.53
C HIS A 61 12.59 17.82 -12.34
N TYR A 62 12.16 18.03 -11.08
CA TYR A 62 10.83 18.57 -10.77
C TYR A 62 10.86 19.72 -9.76
N GLN A 63 12.02 20.34 -9.55
CA GLN A 63 12.18 21.52 -8.67
C GLN A 63 11.64 21.27 -7.25
N GLY A 64 11.76 20.06 -6.74
CA GLY A 64 11.32 19.67 -5.39
C GLY A 64 9.81 19.38 -5.28
N ARG A 65 9.07 19.40 -6.38
CA ARG A 65 7.64 19.04 -6.40
C ARG A 65 7.48 17.68 -7.04
N PHE A 66 6.82 16.75 -6.36
CA PHE A 66 6.48 15.49 -7.01
C PHE A 66 5.56 15.78 -8.23
N PRO A 67 5.68 15.04 -9.34
CA PRO A 67 4.75 15.14 -10.45
C PRO A 67 3.40 14.49 -10.10
N ASP A 68 2.33 14.85 -10.80
CA ASP A 68 0.98 14.28 -10.65
C ASP A 68 0.63 13.27 -11.76
N ASP A 69 1.63 12.84 -12.51
CA ASP A 69 1.55 11.84 -13.56
C ASP A 69 2.18 10.51 -13.11
N ASP A 70 1.51 9.39 -13.40
CA ASP A 70 1.95 8.06 -12.98
C ASP A 70 3.28 7.67 -13.63
N SER A 71 3.46 7.96 -14.92
CA SER A 71 4.68 7.61 -15.64
C SER A 71 5.88 8.40 -15.14
N GLN A 72 5.68 9.69 -14.82
CA GLN A 72 6.71 10.54 -14.22
C GLN A 72 7.04 10.11 -12.79
N LEU A 73 6.05 9.74 -11.99
CA LEU A 73 6.28 9.20 -10.65
C LEU A 73 7.09 7.90 -10.71
N GLN A 74 6.78 6.99 -11.63
CA GLN A 74 7.53 5.74 -11.81
C GLN A 74 8.95 5.93 -12.35
N ALA A 75 9.28 7.11 -12.90
CA ALA A 75 10.65 7.44 -13.30
C ALA A 75 11.56 7.75 -12.10
N ILE A 76 10.98 8.09 -10.94
CA ILE A 76 11.73 8.40 -9.73
C ILE A 76 12.40 7.12 -9.18
N PRO A 77 13.72 7.13 -8.89
CA PRO A 77 14.42 5.98 -8.32
C PRO A 77 13.71 5.40 -7.09
N GLY A 78 13.46 4.09 -7.10
CA GLY A 78 12.79 3.38 -6.01
C GLY A 78 11.26 3.53 -5.95
N VAL A 79 10.65 4.30 -6.86
CA VAL A 79 9.19 4.40 -7.01
C VAL A 79 8.73 3.41 -8.07
N GLY A 80 8.04 2.35 -7.62
CA GLY A 80 7.37 1.40 -8.53
C GLY A 80 5.86 1.63 -8.59
N GLU A 81 5.18 0.83 -9.42
CA GLU A 81 3.73 0.89 -9.70
C GLU A 81 2.85 1.09 -8.44
N TYR A 82 3.10 0.34 -7.36
CA TYR A 82 2.33 0.52 -6.12
C TYR A 82 2.53 1.90 -5.49
N VAL A 83 3.78 2.37 -5.44
CA VAL A 83 4.13 3.63 -4.77
C VAL A 83 3.61 4.82 -5.59
N SER A 84 3.78 4.81 -6.91
CA SER A 84 3.23 5.85 -7.78
C SER A 84 1.70 5.91 -7.67
N SER A 85 1.03 4.76 -7.73
CA SER A 85 -0.42 4.67 -7.59
C SER A 85 -0.91 5.16 -6.22
N ALA A 86 -0.18 4.83 -5.16
CA ALA A 86 -0.50 5.31 -3.81
C ALA A 86 -0.31 6.83 -3.69
N ILE A 87 0.73 7.40 -4.29
CA ILE A 87 0.94 8.87 -4.33
C ILE A 87 -0.23 9.55 -5.07
N ILE A 88 -0.63 9.06 -6.24
CA ILE A 88 -1.79 9.60 -6.98
C ILE A 88 -3.07 9.53 -6.15
N THR A 89 -3.30 8.37 -5.52
CA THR A 89 -4.52 8.10 -4.78
C THR A 89 -4.63 8.89 -3.48
N VAL A 90 -3.51 9.07 -2.77
CA VAL A 90 -3.49 9.67 -1.43
C VAL A 90 -3.10 11.14 -1.46
N CYS A 91 -2.03 11.49 -2.16
CA CYS A 91 -1.48 12.85 -2.15
C CYS A 91 -2.19 13.77 -3.15
N TYR A 92 -2.58 13.23 -4.31
CA TYR A 92 -3.34 13.96 -5.33
C TYR A 92 -4.85 13.69 -5.29
N GLU A 93 -5.30 12.87 -4.34
CA GLU A 93 -6.71 12.51 -4.15
C GLU A 93 -7.45 12.05 -5.43
N ARG A 94 -6.72 11.46 -6.37
CA ARG A 94 -7.23 11.06 -7.69
C ARG A 94 -7.49 9.55 -7.75
N PRO A 95 -8.57 9.10 -8.41
CA PRO A 95 -8.75 7.69 -8.69
C PRO A 95 -7.56 7.09 -9.43
N HIS A 96 -6.97 6.03 -8.87
CA HIS A 96 -5.93 5.24 -9.52
C HIS A 96 -5.99 3.79 -9.04
N ARG A 97 -5.50 2.88 -9.88
CA ARG A 97 -5.39 1.47 -9.53
C ARG A 97 -4.31 1.26 -8.49
N VAL A 98 -4.68 0.89 -7.27
CA VAL A 98 -3.70 0.53 -6.22
C VAL A 98 -3.84 -0.95 -5.88
N VAL A 99 -2.77 -1.73 -6.04
CA VAL A 99 -2.80 -3.18 -5.71
C VAL A 99 -1.54 -3.60 -4.98
N ASP A 100 -1.71 -4.04 -3.73
CA ASP A 100 -0.71 -4.79 -2.97
C ASP A 100 -1.24 -6.20 -2.63
N ALA A 101 -0.51 -6.94 -1.80
CA ALA A 101 -0.92 -8.27 -1.36
C ALA A 101 -2.19 -8.26 -0.50
N ASN A 102 -2.49 -7.15 0.17
CA ASN A 102 -3.68 -6.98 1.00
C ASN A 102 -4.92 -6.73 0.16
N ILE A 103 -4.83 -5.77 -0.76
CA ILE A 103 -5.91 -5.41 -1.68
C ILE A 103 -6.22 -6.58 -2.60
N ALA A 104 -5.21 -7.23 -3.19
CA ALA A 104 -5.43 -8.40 -4.03
C ALA A 104 -6.10 -9.55 -3.27
N ARG A 105 -5.70 -9.80 -2.01
CA ARG A 105 -6.36 -10.79 -1.15
C ARG A 105 -7.81 -10.40 -0.86
N PHE A 106 -8.06 -9.13 -0.53
CA PHE A 106 -9.40 -8.62 -0.26
C PHE A 106 -10.31 -8.81 -1.48
N ILE A 107 -9.89 -8.37 -2.66
CA ILE A 107 -10.63 -8.53 -3.92
C ILE A 107 -10.87 -10.02 -4.21
N ASN A 108 -9.82 -10.84 -4.19
CA ASN A 108 -9.92 -12.29 -4.45
C ASN A 108 -10.95 -12.98 -3.54
N ARG A 109 -10.98 -12.63 -2.25
CA ARG A 109 -11.95 -13.19 -1.29
C ARG A 109 -13.35 -12.60 -1.46
N PHE A 110 -13.47 -11.28 -1.48
CA PHE A 110 -14.79 -10.62 -1.52
C PHE A 110 -15.57 -11.01 -2.77
N PHE A 111 -14.89 -11.10 -3.92
CA PHE A 111 -15.48 -11.48 -5.21
C PHE A 111 -15.42 -12.98 -5.54
N GLY A 112 -14.84 -13.82 -4.67
CA GLY A 112 -14.84 -15.28 -4.86
C GLY A 112 -14.07 -15.75 -6.11
N LEU A 113 -12.95 -15.11 -6.45
CA LEU A 113 -12.22 -15.40 -7.70
C LEU A 113 -11.39 -16.69 -7.63
N HIS A 114 -11.19 -17.25 -6.43
CA HIS A 114 -10.43 -18.48 -6.16
C HIS A 114 -9.02 -18.52 -6.77
N LEU A 115 -8.39 -17.36 -6.97
CA LEU A 115 -7.04 -17.28 -7.50
C LEU A 115 -6.02 -17.69 -6.43
N SER A 116 -4.93 -18.33 -6.85
CA SER A 116 -3.81 -18.79 -6.01
C SER A 116 -2.46 -18.30 -6.55
N GLY A 117 -1.42 -18.37 -5.71
CA GLY A 117 -0.06 -17.92 -6.06
C GLY A 117 0.08 -16.40 -6.12
N GLU A 118 0.86 -15.90 -7.09
CA GLU A 118 0.99 -14.47 -7.34
C GLU A 118 -0.23 -13.94 -8.12
N ILE A 119 -1.08 -13.19 -7.41
CA ILE A 119 -2.38 -12.74 -7.94
C ILE A 119 -2.44 -11.24 -8.25
N ARG A 120 -1.47 -10.43 -7.80
CA ARG A 120 -1.55 -8.95 -7.88
C ARG A 120 -1.63 -8.43 -9.32
N ARG A 121 -1.02 -9.17 -10.26
CA ARG A 121 -0.98 -8.82 -11.68
C ARG A 121 -2.03 -9.54 -12.53
N LYS A 122 -2.94 -10.30 -11.90
CA LYS A 122 -3.98 -11.02 -12.65
C LYS A 122 -5.01 -10.01 -13.16
N LYS A 123 -5.38 -10.12 -14.44
CA LYS A 123 -6.32 -9.21 -15.11
C LYS A 123 -7.59 -8.92 -14.29
N ALA A 124 -8.24 -9.97 -13.76
CA ALA A 124 -9.44 -9.81 -12.93
C ALA A 124 -9.21 -9.00 -11.64
N ILE A 125 -8.02 -9.09 -11.02
CA ILE A 125 -7.67 -8.28 -9.85
C ILE A 125 -7.48 -6.82 -10.25
N LEU A 126 -6.78 -6.57 -11.36
CA LEU A 126 -6.52 -5.23 -11.86
C LEU A 126 -7.84 -4.51 -12.22
N GLU A 127 -8.72 -5.17 -12.97
CA GLU A 127 -10.02 -4.61 -13.38
C GLU A 127 -10.93 -4.31 -12.18
N LEU A 128 -10.97 -5.18 -11.17
CA LEU A 128 -11.75 -4.93 -9.96
C LEU A 128 -11.14 -3.84 -9.09
N ALA A 129 -9.81 -3.68 -9.10
CA ALA A 129 -9.14 -2.59 -8.41
C ALA A 129 -9.42 -1.25 -9.09
N ASP A 130 -9.42 -1.20 -10.43
CA ASP A 130 -9.82 -0.03 -11.21
C ASP A 130 -11.23 0.44 -10.81
N VAL A 131 -12.19 -0.49 -10.71
CA VAL A 131 -13.55 -0.18 -10.26
C VAL A 131 -13.60 0.22 -8.78
N LEU A 132 -12.86 -0.48 -7.92
CA LEU A 132 -12.89 -0.25 -6.48
C LEU A 132 -12.42 1.18 -6.13
N PHE A 133 -11.35 1.66 -6.77
CA PHE A 133 -10.77 2.97 -6.48
C PHE A 133 -11.35 4.12 -7.31
N ASN A 134 -12.29 3.85 -8.23
CA ASN A 134 -13.02 4.89 -8.94
C ASN A 134 -14.15 5.48 -8.09
N VAL A 135 -13.77 6.18 -7.01
CA VAL A 135 -14.66 6.81 -6.02
C VAL A 135 -14.18 8.22 -5.69
N ASN A 136 -15.05 9.05 -5.10
CA ASN A 136 -14.72 10.44 -4.75
C ASN A 136 -13.59 10.58 -3.73
N LYS A 137 -13.39 9.59 -2.86
CA LYS A 137 -12.37 9.61 -1.79
C LYS A 137 -11.49 8.36 -1.85
N PRO A 138 -10.67 8.23 -2.90
CA PRO A 138 -9.96 6.98 -3.16
C PRO A 138 -8.85 6.74 -2.12
N GLY A 139 -8.19 7.78 -1.61
CA GLY A 139 -7.24 7.69 -0.50
C GLY A 139 -7.87 7.18 0.80
N GLN A 140 -9.06 7.67 1.16
CA GLN A 140 -9.79 7.17 2.33
C GLN A 140 -10.16 5.70 2.17
N LEU A 141 -10.59 5.28 0.97
CA LEU A 141 -10.88 3.89 0.69
C LEU A 141 -9.62 3.01 0.76
N LEU A 142 -8.49 3.50 0.24
CA LEU A 142 -7.21 2.77 0.30
C LEU A 142 -6.84 2.46 1.74
N PHE A 143 -6.81 3.46 2.62
CA PHE A 143 -6.51 3.24 4.03
C PHE A 143 -7.55 2.34 4.71
N ALA A 144 -8.84 2.53 4.44
CA ALA A 144 -9.89 1.69 5.00
C ALA A 144 -9.73 0.21 4.60
N VAL A 145 -9.39 -0.07 3.33
CA VAL A 145 -9.14 -1.45 2.86
C VAL A 145 -7.89 -2.03 3.49
N LEU A 146 -6.81 -1.25 3.61
CA LEU A 146 -5.58 -1.70 4.26
C LEU A 146 -5.82 -2.04 5.73
N ASP A 147 -6.44 -1.14 6.50
CA ASP A 147 -6.78 -1.34 7.91
C ASP A 147 -7.72 -2.53 8.09
N PHE A 148 -8.77 -2.61 7.28
CA PHE A 148 -9.71 -3.73 7.28
C PHE A 148 -9.00 -5.06 6.98
N SER A 149 -8.06 -5.07 6.03
CA SER A 149 -7.31 -6.27 5.65
C SER A 149 -6.32 -6.72 6.72
N ALA A 150 -5.83 -5.79 7.55
CA ALA A 150 -4.91 -6.04 8.65
C ALA A 150 -5.64 -6.47 9.92
N ALA A 151 -6.81 -5.88 10.21
CA ALA A 151 -7.59 -6.16 11.42
C ALA A 151 -8.55 -7.34 11.25
N ILE A 152 -9.28 -7.40 10.13
CA ILE A 152 -10.42 -8.32 9.93
C ILE A 152 -10.13 -9.35 8.84
N CYS A 153 -9.88 -8.92 7.59
CA CYS A 153 -9.64 -9.82 6.45
C CYS A 153 -8.16 -10.27 6.37
N ARG A 154 -7.66 -10.75 7.51
CA ARG A 154 -6.26 -11.13 7.74
C ARG A 154 -5.80 -12.25 6.81
N SER A 155 -4.52 -12.25 6.47
CA SER A 155 -3.93 -13.30 5.60
C SER A 155 -4.16 -14.69 6.19
N LYS A 156 -3.89 -14.84 7.50
CA LYS A 156 -4.16 -16.03 8.31
C LYS A 156 -5.29 -15.74 9.31
N ASN A 157 -6.14 -16.73 9.56
CA ASN A 157 -7.23 -16.67 10.54
C ASN A 157 -8.08 -15.37 10.43
N PRO A 158 -8.70 -15.08 9.26
CA PRO A 158 -9.59 -13.93 9.12
C PRO A 158 -10.77 -13.98 10.12
N LEU A 159 -11.16 -12.82 10.66
CA LEU A 159 -12.26 -12.69 11.62
C LEU A 159 -13.60 -12.65 10.89
N HIS A 160 -14.03 -13.79 10.36
CA HIS A 160 -15.23 -13.85 9.52
C HIS A 160 -16.50 -13.49 10.26
N LEU A 161 -16.65 -13.89 11.53
CA LEU A 161 -17.86 -13.62 12.30
C LEU A 161 -18.00 -12.13 12.63
N ASP A 162 -16.88 -11.44 12.85
CA ASP A 162 -16.83 -10.00 13.14
C ASP A 162 -16.75 -9.14 11.87
N CYS A 163 -16.73 -9.76 10.69
CA CYS A 163 -16.56 -9.07 9.43
C CYS A 163 -17.84 -8.33 9.00
N PRO A 164 -17.85 -6.98 8.92
CA PRO A 164 -19.02 -6.21 8.47
C PRO A 164 -19.44 -6.53 7.03
N LEU A 165 -18.52 -7.05 6.22
CA LEU A 165 -18.76 -7.41 4.82
C LEU A 165 -19.18 -8.88 4.64
N ARG A 166 -19.32 -9.65 5.73
CA ARG A 166 -19.59 -11.09 5.73
C ARG A 166 -20.78 -11.48 4.86
N ALA A 167 -21.90 -10.77 4.99
CA ALA A 167 -23.13 -11.08 4.26
C ALA A 167 -23.00 -10.98 2.74
N LYS A 168 -22.09 -10.13 2.25
CA LYS A 168 -21.84 -9.89 0.81
C LYS A 168 -20.58 -10.59 0.29
N CYS A 169 -19.72 -11.11 1.18
CA CYS A 169 -18.47 -11.74 0.83
C CYS A 169 -18.69 -13.14 0.23
N LYS A 170 -18.35 -13.33 -1.06
CA LYS A 170 -18.52 -14.61 -1.76
C LYS A 170 -17.68 -15.73 -1.15
N TYR A 171 -16.40 -15.46 -0.85
CA TYR A 171 -15.53 -16.45 -0.20
C TYR A 171 -16.09 -16.97 1.13
N TYR A 172 -16.71 -16.09 1.94
CA TYR A 172 -17.33 -16.54 3.19
C TYR A 172 -18.52 -17.46 2.92
N ARG A 173 -19.39 -17.06 2.00
CA ARG A 173 -20.58 -17.84 1.63
C ARG A 173 -20.24 -19.21 1.04
N GLU A 174 -19.13 -19.33 0.33
CA GLU A 174 -18.73 -20.55 -0.37
C GLU A 174 -17.84 -21.48 0.47
N LYS A 175 -16.89 -20.92 1.24
CA LYS A 175 -15.79 -21.70 1.85
C LYS A 175 -15.64 -21.58 3.36
N ALA A 176 -16.21 -20.55 3.98
CA ALA A 176 -16.01 -20.27 5.40
C ALA A 176 -17.31 -20.25 6.22
N GLN A 177 -18.41 -20.74 5.66
CA GLN A 177 -19.57 -21.10 6.47
C GLN A 177 -19.16 -22.25 7.43
N PRO A 178 -19.36 -22.10 8.75
CA PRO A 178 -19.34 -23.28 9.62
C PRO A 178 -20.41 -24.26 9.13
N ALA A 179 -20.14 -25.56 9.20
CA ALA A 179 -20.95 -26.65 8.63
C ALA A 179 -22.36 -26.83 9.25
N ALA A 180 -23.00 -25.79 9.75
CA ALA A 180 -24.30 -25.83 10.39
C ALA A 180 -25.24 -24.75 9.84
N ALA A 181 -25.83 -25.02 8.68
CA ALA A 181 -27.11 -24.43 8.22
C ALA A 181 -27.75 -25.20 7.04
N ALA A 182 -27.26 -26.39 6.67
CA ALA A 182 -27.97 -27.30 5.76
C ALA A 182 -28.84 -28.24 6.60
N GLY A 183 -29.93 -27.70 7.12
CA GLY A 183 -30.84 -28.42 8.00
C GLY A 183 -32.10 -27.60 8.26
N ARG A 184 -32.96 -27.53 7.24
CA ARG A 184 -34.43 -27.44 7.30
C ARG A 184 -34.98 -27.63 5.89
#